data_AF-A0A734FV72-F1
#
_entry.id   AF-A0A734FV72-F1
#
_cell.length_a   1.000
_cell.length_b   1.000
_cell.length_c   1.000
_cell.angle_alpha   90.00
_cell.angle_beta   90.00
_cell.angle_gamma   90.00
#
_symmetry.space_group_name_H-M   'P 1'
#
loop_
_entity.id
_entity.type
_entity.pdbx_description
1 polymer ?
#
loop_
_entity_poly.entity_id
_entity_poly.type
_entity_poly.pdbx_seq_one_letter_code
_entity_poly.pdbx_strand_id
1 'polypeptide(L)'
;MFIPQMFRGKSRSGGGFWEAMLGGVSSNQSKAGIIITPETAIALSAVRACVTLLAESVAQLPCELYRRRDNGGRERATDHPVYDLIHSQPNKKDTSFEYFEQQQGLLGLEGNCYSIIDRDGKGYPRELIPVNPKKIIVLKGPDGMPYYELPEIGETLPMRMMHHVKVFSLDGYIGSSPIQTNADVLGLNLAVEEHASQVFRRGTTMSGVIERPKDAPTIKNQDAIDRLLAKWTDRYSGVRNAFSVALLQEGMSYKQLSQDNEKAQLLQSRQWGVEEVCRLYKIPPHMVQMLEKATNNNIEHQGLQFVMYTLLAWLKRHEGALMRDLLLPSERGELYIEFNVSGLLRGDQKSRYESYALGRQWGWLSVNDIRRMENLPPIQGGDKYLTPLNMVDSTNLLPGKNKPTAQQMLEIKAILGEE
;
A
#
# COMPACT_ATOMS: atom_id res chain seq x y z
N MET A 1 -7.62 -33.66 9.57
CA MET A 1 -7.16 -34.39 10.78
C MET A 1 -6.15 -33.49 11.45
N PHE A 2 -6.27 -33.18 12.74
CA PHE A 2 -5.24 -32.46 13.47
C PHE A 2 -3.92 -33.23 13.35
N ILE A 3 -2.87 -32.62 12.80
CA ILE A 3 -1.55 -33.24 12.60
C ILE A 3 -0.74 -33.06 13.89
N PRO A 4 -0.64 -34.09 14.77
CA PRO A 4 0.08 -33.98 16.04
C PRO A 4 1.60 -34.18 15.84
N GLN A 5 2.04 -34.50 14.63
CA GLN A 5 3.44 -34.77 14.29
C GLN A 5 4.25 -33.52 13.90
N MET A 6 3.62 -32.35 13.74
CA MET A 6 4.32 -31.10 13.35
C MET A 6 5.36 -30.58 14.37
N PHE A 7 5.44 -31.16 15.58
CA PHE A 7 6.34 -30.68 16.65
C PHE A 7 7.51 -31.61 17.01
N ARG A 8 7.82 -32.61 16.18
CA ARG A 8 9.05 -33.40 16.37
C ARG A 8 10.17 -32.87 15.49
N GLY A 9 10.86 -31.84 16.00
CA GLY A 9 12.05 -31.28 15.36
C GLY A 9 13.12 -32.35 15.15
N LYS A 10 13.51 -32.56 13.88
CA LYS A 10 14.79 -33.19 13.53
C LYS A 10 15.74 -32.08 13.09
N SER A 11 16.74 -31.82 13.91
CA SER A 11 17.87 -30.97 13.57
C SER A 11 18.63 -31.61 12.40
N ARG A 12 18.66 -30.94 11.25
CA ARG A 12 19.59 -31.21 10.17
C ARG A 12 20.71 -30.17 10.26
N SER A 13 21.91 -30.62 10.65
CA SER A 13 23.10 -29.77 10.64
C SER A 13 23.75 -29.81 9.25
N GLY A 14 23.76 -28.68 8.55
CA GLY A 14 24.65 -28.44 7.42
C GLY A 14 23.96 -27.75 6.24
N GLY A 15 24.28 -26.47 6.00
CA GLY A 15 23.84 -25.79 4.78
C GLY A 15 23.67 -24.27 4.79
N GLY A 16 24.01 -23.56 5.87
CA GLY A 16 23.57 -22.16 6.11
C GLY A 16 23.94 -21.08 5.08
N PHE A 17 24.76 -21.36 4.07
CA PHE A 17 25.07 -20.40 3.00
C PHE A 17 24.22 -20.61 1.73
N TRP A 18 23.89 -21.86 1.37
CA TRP A 18 23.14 -22.16 0.15
C TRP A 18 21.61 -22.10 0.36
N GLU A 19 21.11 -22.44 1.56
CA GLU A 19 19.69 -22.33 1.91
C GLU A 19 19.21 -20.87 1.98
N ALA A 20 20.08 -19.94 2.41
CA ALA A 20 19.79 -18.51 2.44
C ALA A 20 19.65 -17.89 1.04
N MET A 21 20.28 -18.50 0.02
CA MET A 21 20.30 -18.00 -1.36
C MET A 21 19.05 -18.40 -2.15
N LEU A 22 18.32 -19.45 -1.72
CA LEU A 22 17.22 -20.05 -2.48
C LEU A 22 15.81 -19.79 -1.92
N GLY A 23 15.66 -19.36 -0.65
CA GLY A 23 14.34 -19.17 -0.04
C GLY A 23 14.06 -17.85 0.66
N GLY A 24 15.09 -17.08 1.03
CA GLY A 24 14.93 -15.86 1.81
C GLY A 24 15.29 -14.61 1.03
N VAL A 25 14.73 -13.48 1.45
CA VAL A 25 15.14 -12.16 0.97
C VAL A 25 16.65 -11.97 1.20
N SER A 26 17.43 -12.02 0.10
CA SER A 26 18.85 -11.68 0.10
C SER A 26 19.02 -10.25 0.58
N SER A 27 19.85 -10.05 1.60
CA SER A 27 20.28 -8.72 2.04
C SER A 27 21.13 -8.10 0.93
N ASN A 28 20.69 -6.96 0.40
CA ASN A 28 21.47 -6.21 -0.58
C ASN A 28 22.25 -5.12 0.15
N GLN A 29 23.56 -5.07 -0.06
CA GLN A 29 24.38 -3.94 0.37
C GLN A 29 24.11 -2.78 -0.60
N SER A 30 23.62 -1.66 -0.08
CA SER A 30 23.43 -0.45 -0.88
C SER A 30 24.77 0.15 -1.29
N LYS A 31 24.79 0.92 -2.38
CA LYS A 31 25.98 1.71 -2.79
C LYS A 31 26.44 2.72 -1.74
N ALA A 32 25.56 3.11 -0.81
CA ALA A 32 25.88 3.95 0.34
C ALA A 32 26.63 3.18 1.46
N GLY A 33 26.82 1.86 1.31
CA GLY A 33 27.52 1.00 2.27
C GLY A 33 26.62 0.40 3.35
N ILE A 34 25.34 0.79 3.42
CA ILE A 34 24.37 0.29 4.40
C ILE A 34 23.72 -1.00 3.90
N ILE A 35 23.62 -2.00 4.78
CA ILE A 35 22.92 -3.26 4.49
C ILE A 35 21.41 -3.06 4.66
N ILE A 36 20.66 -3.38 3.61
CA ILE A 36 19.20 -3.26 3.63
C ILE A 36 18.56 -4.63 3.82
N THR A 37 17.79 -4.73 4.89
CA THR A 37 16.88 -5.84 5.19
C THR A 37 15.50 -5.26 5.51
N PRO A 38 14.44 -6.08 5.48
CA PRO A 38 13.12 -5.68 5.95
C PRO A 38 13.13 -5.03 7.34
N GLU A 39 13.96 -5.53 8.26
CA GLU A 39 14.14 -5.00 9.62
C GLU A 39 14.82 -3.62 9.63
N THR A 40 15.83 -3.39 8.79
CA THR A 40 16.47 -2.07 8.72
C THR A 40 15.62 -1.07 7.95
N ALA A 41 14.88 -1.53 6.94
CA ALA A 41 13.98 -0.70 6.15
C ALA A 41 12.77 -0.20 6.96
N ILE A 42 12.16 -1.05 7.82
CA ILE A 42 11.02 -0.62 8.65
C ILE A 42 11.42 0.41 9.72
N ALA A 43 12.71 0.57 10.01
CA ALA A 43 13.21 1.64 10.87
C ALA A 43 13.01 3.04 10.24
N LEU A 44 12.92 3.14 8.91
CA LEU A 44 12.51 4.36 8.23
C LEU A 44 11.01 4.59 8.48
N SER A 45 10.68 5.73 9.09
CA SER A 45 9.29 6.10 9.42
C SER A 45 8.38 6.10 8.20
N ALA A 46 8.87 6.56 7.04
CA ALA A 46 8.11 6.55 5.80
C ALA A 46 7.78 5.13 5.31
N VAL A 47 8.71 4.17 5.44
CA VAL A 47 8.48 2.77 5.06
C VAL A 47 7.45 2.15 5.99
N ARG A 48 7.62 2.35 7.31
CA ARG A 48 6.65 1.89 8.30
C ARG A 48 5.25 2.46 8.04
N ALA A 49 5.13 3.77 7.81
CA ALA A 49 3.86 4.41 7.53
C ALA A 49 3.19 3.85 6.27
N CYS A 50 3.95 3.66 5.17
CA CYS A 50 3.43 3.10 3.93
C CYS A 50 2.94 1.65 4.09
N VAL A 51 3.77 0.81 4.73
CA VAL A 51 3.45 -0.62 4.92
C VAL A 51 2.27 -0.79 5.87
N THR A 52 2.26 -0.08 6.99
CA THR A 52 1.15 -0.10 7.96
C THR A 52 -0.13 0.42 7.32
N LEU A 53 -0.10 1.53 6.59
CA LEU A 53 -1.27 2.05 5.89
C LEU A 53 -1.86 1.02 4.92
N LEU A 54 -1.02 0.33 4.13
CA LEU A 54 -1.49 -0.73 3.23
C LEU A 54 -2.05 -1.92 4.00
N ALA A 55 -1.38 -2.35 5.07
CA ALA A 55 -1.78 -3.49 5.88
C ALA A 55 -3.14 -3.25 6.55
N GLU A 56 -3.29 -2.15 7.27
CA GLU A 56 -4.53 -1.74 7.92
C GLU A 56 -5.64 -1.48 6.89
N SER A 57 -5.32 -0.86 5.75
CA SER A 57 -6.32 -0.60 4.69
C SER A 57 -6.87 -1.86 4.06
N VAL A 58 -6.07 -2.93 3.93
CA VAL A 58 -6.55 -4.24 3.47
C VAL A 58 -7.31 -4.96 4.58
N ALA A 59 -6.78 -4.95 5.80
CA ALA A 59 -7.36 -5.66 6.95
C ALA A 59 -8.74 -5.13 7.39
N GLN A 60 -8.96 -3.82 7.28
CA GLN A 60 -10.25 -3.21 7.64
C GLN A 60 -11.38 -3.54 6.66
N LEU A 61 -11.06 -4.03 5.45
CA LEU A 61 -12.05 -4.33 4.44
C LEU A 61 -12.66 -5.71 4.68
N PRO A 62 -13.99 -5.83 4.77
CA PRO A 62 -14.62 -7.13 4.87
C PRO A 62 -14.30 -7.99 3.64
N CYS A 63 -13.65 -9.13 3.88
CA CYS A 63 -13.47 -10.19 2.88
C CYS A 63 -14.68 -11.11 2.93
N GLU A 64 -15.41 -11.22 1.82
CA GLU A 64 -16.65 -11.99 1.76
C GLU A 64 -16.62 -12.98 0.58
N LEU A 65 -17.23 -14.14 0.79
CA LEU A 65 -17.50 -15.10 -0.27
C LEU A 65 -18.90 -14.86 -0.82
N TYR A 66 -18.98 -14.66 -2.13
CA TYR A 66 -20.23 -14.42 -2.84
C TYR A 66 -20.56 -15.54 -3.83
N ARG A 67 -21.85 -15.77 -4.02
CA ARG A 67 -22.46 -16.61 -5.06
C ARG A 67 -23.08 -15.72 -6.12
N ARG A 68 -22.74 -15.97 -7.38
CA ARG A 68 -23.35 -15.32 -8.55
C ARG A 68 -24.78 -15.84 -8.71
N ARG A 69 -25.73 -14.95 -8.95
CA ARG A 69 -27.12 -15.31 -9.29
C ARG A 69 -27.38 -15.06 -10.77
N ASP A 70 -28.27 -15.86 -11.36
CA ASP A 70 -28.60 -15.82 -12.79
C ASP A 70 -29.14 -14.46 -13.26
N ASN A 71 -29.73 -13.68 -12.36
CA ASN A 71 -30.23 -12.34 -12.62
C ASN A 71 -29.14 -11.24 -12.59
N GLY A 72 -27.85 -11.62 -12.55
CA GLY A 72 -26.73 -10.70 -12.41
C GLY A 72 -26.55 -10.14 -10.99
N GLY A 73 -27.32 -10.62 -10.02
CA GLY A 73 -27.14 -10.32 -8.60
C GLY A 73 -26.04 -11.15 -7.95
N ARG A 74 -25.69 -10.80 -6.71
CA ARG A 74 -24.78 -11.58 -5.86
C ARG A 74 -25.40 -11.81 -4.49
N GLU A 75 -25.06 -12.92 -3.87
CA GLU A 75 -25.48 -13.28 -2.50
C GLU A 75 -24.28 -13.73 -1.69
N ARG A 76 -24.24 -13.44 -0.39
CA ARG A 76 -23.20 -13.96 0.50
C ARG A 76 -23.39 -15.46 0.69
N ALA A 77 -22.37 -16.26 0.40
CA ALA A 77 -22.41 -17.72 0.56
C ALA A 77 -22.04 -18.12 1.99
N THR A 78 -22.85 -17.70 2.97
CA THR A 78 -22.61 -17.96 4.41
C THR A 78 -22.69 -19.44 4.79
N ASP A 79 -23.30 -20.25 3.93
CA ASP A 79 -23.42 -21.70 4.06
C ASP A 79 -22.12 -22.46 3.73
N HIS A 80 -21.18 -21.82 3.03
CA HIS A 80 -19.96 -22.46 2.56
C HIS A 80 -18.84 -22.43 3.64
N PRO A 81 -18.10 -23.53 3.88
CA PRO A 81 -17.07 -23.59 4.92
C PRO A 81 -15.98 -22.51 4.83
N VAL A 82 -15.62 -22.11 3.60
CA VAL A 82 -14.61 -21.07 3.35
C VAL A 82 -15.09 -19.67 3.79
N TYR A 83 -16.41 -19.43 3.90
CA TYR A 83 -16.93 -18.13 4.31
C TYR A 83 -16.43 -17.76 5.71
N ASP A 84 -16.62 -18.65 6.68
CA ASP A 84 -16.21 -18.38 8.07
C ASP A 84 -14.69 -18.30 8.22
N LEU A 85 -13.96 -19.11 7.45
CA LEU A 85 -12.50 -19.11 7.41
C LEU A 85 -11.94 -17.75 7.00
N ILE A 86 -12.45 -17.12 5.94
CA ILE A 86 -11.91 -15.83 5.47
C ILE A 86 -12.53 -14.64 6.22
N HIS A 87 -13.79 -14.74 6.63
CA HIS A 87 -14.54 -13.62 7.18
C HIS A 87 -14.30 -13.43 8.68
N SER A 88 -14.32 -14.53 9.44
CA SER A 88 -14.35 -14.47 10.90
C SER A 88 -12.99 -14.78 11.51
N GLN A 89 -12.49 -16.00 11.26
CA GLN A 89 -11.35 -16.56 11.97
C GLN A 89 -10.53 -17.49 11.05
N PRO A 90 -9.46 -16.98 10.41
CA PRO A 90 -8.61 -17.78 9.51
C PRO A 90 -7.87 -18.91 10.20
N ASN A 91 -7.56 -18.76 11.48
CA ASN A 91 -6.91 -19.78 12.28
C ASN A 91 -7.26 -19.63 13.76
N LYS A 92 -6.79 -20.56 14.60
CA LYS A 92 -7.15 -20.61 16.02
C LYS A 92 -6.76 -19.39 16.84
N LYS A 93 -5.79 -18.60 16.39
CA LYS A 93 -5.19 -17.50 17.17
C LYS A 93 -5.55 -16.11 16.65
N ASP A 94 -5.70 -15.95 15.34
CA ASP A 94 -5.85 -14.65 14.69
C ASP A 94 -7.30 -14.42 14.26
N THR A 95 -7.75 -13.17 14.42
CA THR A 95 -8.95 -12.65 13.75
C THR A 95 -8.68 -12.44 12.26
N SER A 96 -9.73 -12.28 11.46
CA SER A 96 -9.58 -11.95 10.03
C SER A 96 -8.76 -10.67 9.80
N PHE A 97 -8.96 -9.64 10.65
CA PHE A 97 -8.20 -8.40 10.61
C PHE A 97 -6.69 -8.66 10.82
N GLU A 98 -6.30 -9.29 11.92
CA GLU A 98 -4.90 -9.56 12.25
C GLU A 98 -4.21 -10.41 11.18
N TYR A 99 -4.92 -11.39 10.62
CA TYR A 99 -4.41 -12.22 9.54
C TYR A 99 -4.13 -11.39 8.29
N PHE A 100 -5.10 -10.62 7.78
CA PHE A 100 -4.90 -9.83 6.57
C PHE A 100 -3.89 -8.70 6.77
N GLU A 101 -3.83 -8.11 7.96
CA GLU A 101 -2.82 -7.12 8.33
C GLU A 101 -1.42 -7.74 8.26
N GLN A 102 -1.22 -8.88 8.91
CA GLN A 102 0.05 -9.60 8.88
C GLN A 102 0.45 -9.98 7.45
N GLN A 103 -0.48 -10.53 6.67
CA GLN A 103 -0.20 -11.00 5.32
C GLN A 103 0.13 -9.85 4.37
N GLN A 104 -0.60 -8.74 4.44
CA GLN A 104 -0.31 -7.56 3.62
C GLN A 104 0.98 -6.86 4.06
N GLY A 105 1.28 -6.83 5.36
CA GLY A 105 2.53 -6.31 5.90
C GLY A 105 3.75 -7.10 5.39
N LEU A 106 3.71 -8.43 5.50
CA LEU A 106 4.74 -9.31 4.95
C LEU A 106 4.85 -9.16 3.43
N LEU A 107 3.73 -9.06 2.73
CA LEU A 107 3.72 -8.86 1.29
C LEU A 107 4.37 -7.52 0.88
N GLY A 108 4.18 -6.46 1.67
CA GLY A 108 4.83 -5.15 1.46
C GLY A 108 6.34 -5.15 1.75
N LEU A 109 6.78 -5.89 2.77
CA LEU A 109 8.18 -5.95 3.20
C LEU A 109 9.01 -6.97 2.42
N GLU A 110 8.51 -8.19 2.30
CA GLU A 110 9.22 -9.36 1.75
C GLU A 110 8.81 -9.66 0.30
N GLY A 111 7.77 -9.00 -0.22
CA GLY A 111 7.22 -9.29 -1.55
C GLY A 111 6.41 -10.59 -1.64
N ASN A 112 6.35 -11.34 -0.54
CA ASN A 112 5.73 -12.65 -0.42
C ASN A 112 5.06 -12.83 0.94
N CYS A 113 3.92 -13.49 0.97
CA CYS A 113 3.35 -14.03 2.20
C CYS A 113 2.82 -15.45 1.98
N TYR A 114 2.91 -16.27 3.01
CA TYR A 114 2.65 -17.70 2.95
C TYR A 114 1.78 -18.14 4.11
N SER A 115 0.81 -19.01 3.84
CA SER A 115 0.05 -19.72 4.85
C SER A 115 -0.11 -21.18 4.48
N ILE A 116 0.17 -22.09 5.41
CA ILE A 116 -0.16 -23.50 5.25
C ILE A 116 -1.68 -23.63 5.31
N ILE A 117 -2.25 -24.38 4.37
CA ILE A 117 -3.69 -24.65 4.31
C ILE A 117 -3.94 -26.03 4.92
N ASP A 118 -4.40 -26.05 6.17
CA ASP A 118 -4.91 -27.28 6.78
C ASP A 118 -6.29 -27.61 6.21
N ARG A 119 -6.53 -28.88 5.90
CA ARG A 119 -7.77 -29.34 5.29
C ARG A 119 -8.43 -30.43 6.13
N ASP A 120 -9.76 -30.43 6.13
CA ASP A 120 -10.53 -31.47 6.79
C ASP A 120 -10.46 -32.81 6.02
N GLY A 121 -11.09 -33.85 6.56
CA GLY A 121 -11.11 -35.18 5.93
C GLY A 121 -11.88 -35.23 4.60
N LYS A 122 -12.66 -34.19 4.28
CA LYS A 122 -13.40 -34.03 3.02
C LYS A 122 -12.64 -33.18 2.00
N GLY A 123 -11.50 -32.58 2.39
CA GLY A 123 -10.67 -31.75 1.54
C GLY A 123 -11.01 -30.25 1.57
N TYR A 124 -11.92 -29.81 2.44
CA TYR A 124 -12.23 -28.39 2.61
C TYR A 124 -11.17 -27.69 3.47
N PRO A 125 -10.74 -26.46 3.13
CA PRO A 125 -9.87 -25.66 3.97
C PRO A 125 -10.49 -25.42 5.34
N ARG A 126 -9.72 -25.71 6.40
CA ARG A 126 -10.13 -25.56 7.79
C ARG A 126 -9.39 -24.43 8.48
N GLU A 127 -8.09 -24.28 8.23
CA GLU A 127 -7.24 -23.27 8.86
C GLU A 127 -6.18 -22.77 7.87
N LEU A 128 -5.85 -21.49 7.99
CA LEU A 128 -4.76 -20.80 7.33
C LEU A 128 -3.68 -20.43 8.35
N ILE A 129 -2.61 -21.21 8.39
CA ILE A 129 -1.54 -21.04 9.36
C ILE A 129 -0.44 -20.19 8.73
N PRO A 130 -0.30 -18.90 9.08
CA PRO A 130 0.71 -18.03 8.49
C PRO A 130 2.11 -18.51 8.84
N VAL A 131 3.01 -18.48 7.87
CA VAL A 131 4.42 -18.86 8.02
C VAL A 131 5.29 -17.69 7.60
N ASN A 132 6.33 -17.42 8.38
CA ASN A 132 7.29 -16.37 8.05
C ASN A 132 7.99 -16.71 6.71
N PRO A 133 8.00 -15.81 5.71
CA PRO A 133 8.68 -16.01 4.42
C PRO A 133 10.13 -16.48 4.54
N LYS A 134 10.87 -16.04 5.56
CA LYS A 134 12.27 -16.43 5.79
C LYS A 134 12.47 -17.90 6.13
N LYS A 135 11.39 -18.63 6.46
CA LYS A 135 11.40 -20.05 6.83
C LYS A 135 10.98 -20.97 5.69
N ILE A 136 10.76 -20.42 4.49
CA ILE A 136 10.28 -21.16 3.33
C ILE A 136 11.30 -21.07 2.21
N ILE A 137 11.58 -22.18 1.55
CA ILE A 137 12.34 -22.24 0.31
C ILE A 137 11.39 -22.66 -0.80
N VAL A 138 11.31 -21.86 -1.86
CA VAL A 138 10.45 -22.17 -3.02
C VAL A 138 11.27 -22.92 -4.07
N LEU A 139 10.92 -24.18 -4.28
CA LEU A 139 11.53 -25.06 -5.27
C LEU A 139 10.67 -25.10 -6.54
N LYS A 140 11.34 -25.19 -7.70
CA LYS A 140 10.68 -25.37 -9.00
C LYS A 140 10.54 -26.86 -9.27
N GLY A 141 9.30 -27.35 -9.24
CA GLY A 141 9.00 -28.75 -9.52
C GLY A 141 9.22 -29.11 -10.99
N PRO A 142 9.46 -30.40 -11.30
CA PRO A 142 9.58 -30.88 -12.68
C PRO A 142 8.26 -30.75 -13.47
N ASP A 143 7.13 -30.63 -12.78
CA ASP A 143 5.80 -30.34 -13.29
C ASP A 143 5.57 -28.84 -13.58
N GLY A 144 6.56 -27.98 -13.33
CA GLY A 144 6.46 -26.53 -13.45
C GLY A 144 5.69 -25.87 -12.31
N MET A 145 5.36 -26.60 -11.24
CA MET A 145 4.63 -26.09 -10.09
C MET A 145 5.59 -25.73 -8.95
N PRO A 146 5.25 -24.75 -8.10
CA PRO A 146 6.05 -24.45 -6.92
C PRO A 146 5.86 -25.52 -5.84
N TYR A 147 6.98 -25.93 -5.25
CA TYR A 147 7.03 -26.71 -4.01
C TYR A 147 7.65 -25.85 -2.91
N TYR A 148 7.20 -26.05 -1.67
CA TYR A 148 7.61 -25.22 -0.53
C TYR A 148 8.30 -26.11 0.47
N GLU A 149 9.62 -25.98 0.59
CA GLU A 149 10.39 -26.65 1.62
C GLU A 149 10.38 -25.80 2.90
N LEU A 150 10.08 -26.44 4.03
CA LEU A 150 10.13 -25.87 5.37
C LEU A 150 11.29 -26.54 6.14
N PRO A 151 12.51 -26.00 6.09
CA PRO A 151 13.70 -26.67 6.62
C PRO A 151 13.61 -26.98 8.11
N GLU A 152 12.96 -26.11 8.90
CA GLU A 152 12.78 -26.31 10.34
C GLU A 152 11.95 -27.57 10.67
N ILE A 153 11.02 -27.94 9.79
CA ILE A 153 10.14 -29.10 9.94
C ILE A 153 10.70 -30.30 9.15
N GLY A 154 11.52 -30.04 8.13
CA GLY A 154 12.06 -31.07 7.24
C GLY A 154 11.03 -31.63 6.27
N GLU A 155 10.01 -30.84 5.94
CA GLU A 155 8.92 -31.22 5.05
C GLU A 155 8.88 -30.34 3.80
N THR A 156 8.48 -30.94 2.67
CA THR A 156 8.22 -30.23 1.42
C THR A 156 6.74 -30.34 1.09
N LEU A 157 6.07 -29.19 1.01
CA LEU A 157 4.64 -29.08 0.75
C LEU A 157 4.39 -28.74 -0.73
N PRO A 158 3.46 -29.43 -1.41
CA PRO A 158 3.04 -29.07 -2.76
C PRO A 158 2.18 -27.80 -2.75
N MET A 159 2.08 -27.12 -3.90
CA MET A 159 1.27 -25.89 -4.05
C MET A 159 -0.16 -25.98 -3.50
N ARG A 160 -0.82 -27.13 -3.65
CA ARG A 160 -2.18 -27.31 -3.11
C ARG A 160 -2.28 -27.11 -1.59
N MET A 161 -1.20 -27.31 -0.84
CA MET A 161 -1.16 -27.18 0.63
C MET A 161 -0.67 -25.80 1.11
N MET A 162 -0.31 -24.90 0.20
CA MET A 162 0.27 -23.61 0.55
C MET A 162 -0.49 -22.48 -0.14
N HIS A 163 -0.99 -21.54 0.66
CA HIS A 163 -1.51 -20.28 0.18
C HIS A 163 -0.34 -19.30 0.04
N HIS A 164 0.03 -18.97 -1.21
CA HIS A 164 1.13 -18.06 -1.51
C HIS A 164 0.62 -16.85 -2.28
N VAL A 165 0.77 -15.67 -1.69
CA VAL A 165 0.55 -14.38 -2.37
C VAL A 165 1.89 -13.73 -2.65
N LYS A 166 2.04 -13.22 -3.87
CA LYS A 166 3.26 -12.56 -4.35
C LYS A 166 2.93 -11.25 -5.04
N VAL A 167 3.80 -10.25 -4.91
CA VAL A 167 3.58 -8.91 -5.48
C VAL A 167 3.83 -8.87 -6.97
N PHE A 168 5.09 -8.69 -7.33
CA PHE A 168 5.61 -8.64 -8.69
C PHE A 168 6.68 -9.72 -8.77
N SER A 169 6.68 -10.55 -9.80
CA SER A 169 7.61 -11.68 -9.92
C SER A 169 8.24 -11.65 -11.30
N LEU A 170 9.57 -11.79 -11.34
CA LEU A 170 10.32 -11.87 -12.60
C LEU A 170 10.38 -13.30 -13.14
N ASP A 171 10.35 -14.29 -12.26
CA ASP A 171 10.52 -15.70 -12.61
C ASP A 171 9.20 -16.50 -12.56
N GLY A 172 8.13 -15.89 -12.05
CA GLY A 172 6.82 -16.51 -11.90
C GLY A 172 6.66 -17.37 -10.65
N TYR A 173 7.70 -17.60 -9.85
CA TYR A 173 7.65 -18.44 -8.65
C TYR A 173 7.71 -17.59 -7.39
N ILE A 174 8.64 -16.65 -7.29
CA ILE A 174 8.89 -15.84 -6.10
C ILE A 174 8.58 -14.37 -6.39
N GLY A 175 7.89 -13.72 -5.45
CA GLY A 175 7.68 -12.28 -5.49
C GLY A 175 8.97 -11.52 -5.15
N SER A 176 9.20 -10.42 -5.86
CA SER A 176 10.26 -9.47 -5.61
C SER A 176 9.76 -8.41 -4.65
N SER A 177 10.48 -8.21 -3.55
CA SER A 177 10.17 -7.13 -2.61
C SER A 177 10.44 -5.74 -3.22
N PRO A 178 9.57 -4.73 -2.97
CA PRO A 178 9.87 -3.34 -3.26
C PRO A 178 11.17 -2.85 -2.59
N ILE A 179 11.50 -3.37 -1.40
CA ILE A 179 12.70 -3.05 -0.63
C ILE A 179 13.94 -3.60 -1.32
N GLN A 180 13.89 -4.85 -1.79
CA GLN A 180 15.02 -5.49 -2.47
C GLN A 180 15.38 -4.80 -3.79
N THR A 181 14.36 -4.42 -4.56
CA THR A 181 14.54 -3.76 -5.86
C THR A 181 15.07 -2.33 -5.74
N ASN A 182 14.89 -1.69 -4.58
CA ASN A 182 15.26 -0.30 -4.34
C ASN A 182 16.16 -0.11 -3.11
N ALA A 183 17.01 -1.10 -2.83
CA ALA A 183 17.93 -1.08 -1.68
C ALA A 183 18.86 0.14 -1.71
N ASP A 184 19.29 0.60 -2.89
CA ASP A 184 20.15 1.79 -3.01
C ASP A 184 19.44 3.07 -2.52
N VAL A 185 18.16 3.22 -2.85
CA VAL A 185 17.34 4.38 -2.44
C VAL A 185 17.13 4.39 -0.93
N LEU A 186 16.76 3.24 -0.36
CA LEU A 186 16.55 3.12 1.08
C LEU A 186 17.87 3.26 1.86
N GLY A 187 18.97 2.75 1.30
CA GLY A 187 20.31 2.93 1.85
C GLY A 187 20.78 4.37 1.85
N LEU A 188 20.49 5.12 0.79
CA LEU A 188 20.76 6.56 0.77
C LEU A 188 19.95 7.28 1.86
N ASN A 189 18.66 6.98 2.00
CA ASN A 189 17.82 7.59 3.03
C ASN A 189 18.31 7.30 4.45
N LEU A 190 18.70 6.05 4.73
CA LEU A 190 19.31 5.69 6.01
C LEU A 190 20.65 6.41 6.23
N ALA A 191 21.48 6.56 5.19
CA ALA A 191 22.76 7.26 5.28
C ALA A 191 22.58 8.75 5.54
N VAL A 192 21.57 9.37 4.92
CA VAL A 192 21.19 10.77 5.17
C VAL A 192 20.69 10.96 6.61
N GLU A 193 19.85 10.04 7.11
CA GLU A 193 19.39 10.06 8.51
C GLU A 193 20.54 9.84 9.51
N GLU A 194 21.47 8.94 9.21
CA GLU A 194 22.66 8.72 10.03
C GLU A 194 23.56 9.95 10.00
N HIS A 195 23.82 10.53 8.82
CA HIS A 195 24.59 11.75 8.67
C HIS A 195 23.96 12.89 9.47
N ALA A 196 22.64 13.11 9.31
CA ALA A 196 21.88 14.09 10.09
C ALA A 196 22.05 13.84 11.59
N SER A 197 21.83 12.60 12.04
CA SER A 197 21.95 12.21 13.43
C SER A 197 23.36 12.44 13.98
N GLN A 198 24.41 12.19 13.20
CA GLN A 198 25.79 12.46 13.59
C GLN A 198 26.08 13.96 13.67
N VAL A 199 25.60 14.75 12.70
CA VAL A 199 25.69 16.21 12.73
C VAL A 199 25.01 16.76 13.98
N PHE A 200 23.79 16.34 14.30
CA PHE A 200 23.09 16.78 15.51
C PHE A 200 23.73 16.26 16.80
N ARG A 201 24.16 14.99 16.84
CA ARG A 201 24.79 14.37 18.02
C ARG A 201 26.10 15.06 18.39
N ARG A 202 26.91 15.41 17.39
CA ARG A 202 28.15 16.16 17.62
C ARG A 202 27.88 17.63 17.99
N GLY A 203 26.62 18.07 18.01
CA GLY A 203 26.22 19.46 18.22
C GLY A 203 26.45 20.29 16.95
N THR A 204 26.22 21.60 16.99
CA THR A 204 26.69 22.54 15.95
C THR A 204 28.20 22.40 15.84
N THR A 205 28.69 21.40 15.10
CA THR A 205 30.12 21.12 15.09
C THR A 205 30.77 22.31 14.49
N MET A 206 31.78 22.78 15.18
CA MET A 206 32.64 23.86 14.80
C MET A 206 33.38 23.52 13.49
N SER A 207 32.65 23.49 12.36
CA SER A 207 33.22 23.59 11.03
C SER A 207 33.80 24.98 11.01
N GLY A 208 35.09 25.10 11.28
CA GLY A 208 35.72 26.38 11.40
C GLY A 208 37.22 26.23 11.47
N VAL A 209 37.90 27.26 11.01
CA VAL A 209 39.35 27.30 10.99
C VAL A 209 39.79 28.17 12.15
N ILE A 210 40.68 27.63 12.99
CA ILE A 210 41.41 28.43 13.96
C ILE A 210 42.55 29.09 13.19
N GLU A 211 42.39 30.37 12.89
CA GLU A 211 43.42 31.16 12.23
C GLU A 211 44.37 31.74 13.27
N ARG A 212 45.66 31.46 13.08
CA ARG A 212 46.73 32.04 13.89
C ARG A 212 47.29 33.30 13.21
N PRO A 213 47.69 34.34 13.97
CA PRO A 213 48.32 35.52 13.38
C PRO A 213 49.57 35.18 12.58
N LYS A 214 49.80 35.93 11.49
CA LYS A 214 50.96 35.74 10.60
C LYS A 214 52.31 35.95 11.30
N ASP A 215 52.33 36.74 12.37
CA ASP A 215 53.54 37.10 13.12
C ASP A 215 53.95 36.06 14.16
N ALA A 216 53.17 34.98 14.30
CA ALA A 216 53.39 33.97 15.32
C ALA A 216 54.45 32.93 14.86
N PRO A 217 55.37 32.48 15.75
CA PRO A 217 56.46 31.59 15.38
C PRO A 217 55.96 30.22 14.88
N THR A 218 56.58 29.69 13.83
CA THR A 218 56.22 28.40 13.21
C THR A 218 56.22 27.27 14.23
N ILE A 219 55.15 26.47 14.24
CA ILE A 219 55.05 25.33 15.15
C ILE A 219 55.97 24.23 14.62
N LYS A 220 56.94 23.82 15.44
CA LYS A 220 57.91 22.77 15.09
C LYS A 220 57.48 21.36 15.53
N ASN A 221 56.44 21.25 16.36
CA ASN A 221 55.98 19.99 16.95
C ASN A 221 54.49 19.75 16.65
N GLN A 222 54.20 18.79 15.76
CA GLN A 222 52.85 18.43 15.33
C GLN A 222 52.03 17.80 16.48
N ASP A 223 52.64 17.03 17.38
CA ASP A 223 51.94 16.34 18.47
C ASP A 223 51.28 17.32 19.46
N ALA A 224 51.88 18.51 19.64
CA ALA A 224 51.32 19.55 20.50
C ALA A 224 50.05 20.17 19.89
N ILE A 225 50.00 20.27 18.55
CA ILE A 225 48.84 20.75 17.81
C ILE A 225 47.71 19.73 17.93
N ASP A 226 48.00 18.46 17.69
CA ASP A 226 46.99 17.40 17.70
C ASP A 226 46.38 17.22 19.09
N ARG A 227 47.18 17.36 20.16
CA ARG A 227 46.67 17.37 21.55
C ARG A 227 45.79 18.58 21.85
N LEU A 228 46.13 19.75 21.30
CA LEU A 228 45.34 20.96 21.49
C LEU A 228 44.01 20.86 20.75
N LEU A 229 44.03 20.38 19.51
CA LEU A 229 42.83 20.08 18.72
C LEU A 229 41.97 19.02 19.41
N ALA A 230 42.55 17.94 19.92
CA ALA A 230 41.82 16.91 20.65
C ALA A 230 41.16 17.46 21.93
N LYS A 231 41.86 18.28 22.73
CA LYS A 231 41.29 18.95 23.90
C LYS A 231 40.22 19.98 23.55
N TRP A 232 40.33 20.61 22.39
CA TRP A 232 39.32 21.52 21.87
C TRP A 232 38.06 20.74 21.46
N THR A 233 38.21 19.68 20.67
CA THR A 233 37.11 18.80 20.29
C THR A 233 36.43 18.21 21.51
N ASP A 234 37.16 17.73 22.52
CA ASP A 234 36.58 17.15 23.73
C ASP A 234 35.74 18.16 24.54
N ARG A 235 36.23 19.39 24.70
CA ARG A 235 35.53 20.43 25.50
C ARG A 235 34.38 21.12 24.78
N TYR A 236 34.40 21.17 23.46
CA TYR A 236 33.45 21.95 22.65
C TYR A 236 32.59 21.09 21.71
N SER A 237 32.80 19.77 21.62
CA SER A 237 31.92 18.87 20.86
C SER A 237 30.78 18.31 21.71
N GLY A 238 29.66 18.02 21.05
CA GLY A 238 28.48 17.40 21.64
C GLY A 238 27.42 18.39 22.09
N VAL A 239 26.16 17.92 22.11
CA VAL A 239 24.98 18.73 22.47
C VAL A 239 25.08 19.35 23.87
N ARG A 240 25.72 18.66 24.82
CA ARG A 240 25.91 19.15 26.20
C ARG A 240 26.88 20.32 26.30
N ASN A 241 27.80 20.46 25.34
CA ASN A 241 28.87 21.45 25.35
C ASN A 241 28.58 22.64 24.39
N ALA A 242 27.35 22.74 23.86
CA ALA A 242 26.97 23.73 22.85
C ALA A 242 27.03 25.19 23.34
N PHE A 243 27.12 25.43 24.65
CA PHE A 243 27.24 26.75 25.28
C PHE A 243 28.60 26.97 25.98
N SER A 244 29.57 26.10 25.74
CA SER A 244 30.91 26.22 26.32
C SER A 244 31.62 27.46 25.78
N VAL A 245 32.11 28.33 26.67
CA VAL A 245 32.85 29.55 26.28
C VAL A 245 34.26 29.18 25.84
N ALA A 246 34.63 29.60 24.64
CA ALA A 246 35.93 29.29 24.04
C ALA A 246 36.93 30.42 24.28
N LEU A 247 38.03 30.14 25.00
CA LEU A 247 39.14 31.09 25.18
C LEU A 247 40.23 30.80 24.15
N LEU A 248 40.49 31.75 23.26
CA LEU A 248 41.57 31.71 22.27
C LEU A 248 42.74 32.56 22.76
N GLN A 249 43.97 32.03 22.66
CA GLN A 249 45.20 32.70 23.09
C GLN A 249 45.91 33.40 21.92
N GLU A 250 46.81 34.33 22.21
CA GLU A 250 47.75 34.92 21.23
C GLU A 250 47.11 35.51 19.96
N GLY A 251 45.92 36.13 20.06
CA GLY A 251 45.24 36.73 18.90
C GLY A 251 44.70 35.73 17.88
N MET A 252 44.61 34.44 18.23
CA MET A 252 43.94 33.44 17.40
C MET A 252 42.45 33.78 17.24
N SER A 253 41.94 33.63 16.03
CA SER A 253 40.52 33.83 15.72
C SER A 253 39.89 32.54 15.22
N TYR A 254 38.67 32.26 15.68
CA TYR A 254 37.88 31.14 15.17
C TYR A 254 36.93 31.68 14.10
N LYS A 255 37.13 31.25 12.86
CA LYS A 255 36.20 31.54 11.77
C LYS A 255 35.28 30.35 11.58
N GLN A 256 33.99 30.53 11.87
CA GLN A 256 32.97 29.55 11.57
C GLN A 256 32.76 29.49 10.05
N LEU A 257 32.88 28.29 9.48
CA LEU A 257 32.40 27.99 8.13
C LEU A 257 30.88 27.99 8.16
N SER A 258 30.26 28.72 7.22
CA SER A 258 28.81 28.85 7.15
C SER A 258 28.14 27.47 6.98
N GLN A 259 27.19 27.16 7.86
CA GLN A 259 26.48 25.87 7.91
C GLN A 259 25.01 25.96 7.45
N ASP A 260 24.51 27.16 7.15
CA ASP A 260 23.06 27.36 7.00
C ASP A 260 22.51 26.70 5.72
N ASN A 261 23.28 26.78 4.63
CA ASN A 261 22.93 26.14 3.35
C ASN A 261 22.90 24.60 3.43
N GLU A 262 23.82 23.99 4.20
CA GLU A 262 23.87 22.53 4.37
C GLU A 262 22.66 22.01 5.17
N LYS A 263 22.22 22.76 6.18
CA LYS A 263 21.04 22.39 6.99
C LYS A 263 19.75 22.44 6.18
N ALA A 264 19.57 23.47 5.35
CA ALA A 264 18.42 23.59 4.47
C ALA A 264 18.39 22.45 3.42
N GLN A 265 19.55 22.13 2.83
CA GLN A 265 19.67 21.02 1.89
C GLN A 265 19.41 19.66 2.55
N LEU A 266 19.88 19.45 3.79
CA LEU A 266 19.63 18.22 4.54
C LEU A 266 18.13 17.99 4.80
N LEU A 267 17.39 19.04 5.17
CA LEU A 267 15.94 18.95 5.36
C LEU A 267 15.23 18.58 4.05
N GLN A 268 15.61 19.20 2.94
CA GLN A 268 15.07 18.88 1.62
C GLN A 268 15.39 17.44 1.21
N SER A 269 16.61 16.95 1.45
CA SER A 269 16.98 15.55 1.19
C SER A 269 16.12 14.57 1.99
N ARG A 270 15.81 14.86 3.26
CA ARG A 270 14.94 14.02 4.08
C ARG A 270 13.50 14.02 3.56
N GLN A 271 12.98 15.17 3.13
CA GLN A 271 11.65 15.27 2.51
C GLN A 271 11.56 14.46 1.21
N TRP A 272 12.56 14.59 0.31
CA TRP A 272 12.62 13.78 -0.91
C TRP A 272 12.71 12.28 -0.63
N GLY A 273 13.42 11.90 0.44
CA GLY A 273 13.46 10.51 0.90
C GLY A 273 12.07 9.93 1.23
N VAL A 274 11.20 10.73 1.85
CA VAL A 274 9.81 10.34 2.11
C VAL A 274 9.03 10.16 0.80
N GLU A 275 9.17 11.09 -0.16
CA GLU A 275 8.51 11.00 -1.47
C GLU A 275 8.99 9.78 -2.28
N GLU A 276 10.28 9.45 -2.21
CA GLU A 276 10.84 8.25 -2.83
C GLU A 276 10.20 6.97 -2.29
N VAL A 277 10.08 6.86 -0.97
CA VAL A 277 9.42 5.71 -0.34
C VAL A 277 7.94 5.63 -0.73
N CYS A 278 7.23 6.77 -0.72
CA CYS A 278 5.84 6.84 -1.17
C CYS A 278 5.68 6.33 -2.61
N ARG A 279 6.59 6.72 -3.50
CA ARG A 279 6.62 6.28 -4.90
C ARG A 279 6.82 4.76 -5.04
N LEU A 280 7.60 4.12 -4.17
CA LEU A 280 7.79 2.67 -4.18
C LEU A 280 6.46 1.92 -3.97
N TYR A 281 5.64 2.41 -3.04
CA TYR A 281 4.35 1.80 -2.69
C TYR A 281 3.17 2.38 -3.48
N LYS A 282 3.42 3.37 -4.34
CA LYS A 282 2.41 4.17 -5.07
C LYS A 282 1.46 4.95 -4.17
N ILE A 283 1.85 5.22 -2.93
CA ILE A 283 1.02 5.89 -1.94
C ILE A 283 1.15 7.40 -2.14
N PRO A 284 0.04 8.16 -2.22
CA PRO A 284 0.10 9.62 -2.22
C PRO A 284 0.73 10.18 -0.93
N PRO A 285 1.66 11.15 -0.98
CA PRO A 285 2.36 11.66 0.20
C PRO A 285 1.46 12.19 1.33
N HIS A 286 0.31 12.76 1.02
CA HIS A 286 -0.62 13.27 2.03
C HIS A 286 -1.16 12.15 2.95
N MET A 287 -1.22 10.89 2.48
CA MET A 287 -1.66 9.74 3.28
C MET A 287 -0.64 9.32 4.33
N VAL A 288 0.64 9.69 4.17
CA VAL A 288 1.68 9.51 5.18
C VAL A 288 1.94 10.81 5.96
N GLN A 289 0.93 11.68 6.03
CA GLN A 289 0.94 12.95 6.77
C GLN A 289 1.92 14.01 6.23
N MET A 290 2.30 13.91 4.96
CA MET A 290 3.10 14.93 4.28
C MET A 290 2.19 15.91 3.51
N LEU A 291 1.78 17.00 4.18
CA LEU A 291 0.71 17.92 3.72
C LEU A 291 1.21 19.24 3.11
N GLU A 292 2.52 19.42 2.95
CA GLU A 292 3.14 20.73 2.63
C GLU A 292 2.62 21.39 1.34
N LYS A 293 2.05 20.61 0.40
CA LYS A 293 1.50 21.09 -0.88
C LYS A 293 0.03 20.70 -1.11
N ALA A 294 -0.68 20.20 -0.10
CA ALA A 294 -2.05 19.69 -0.26
C ALA A 294 -3.10 20.74 0.16
N THR A 295 -3.87 21.26 -0.80
CA THR A 295 -5.10 22.03 -0.53
C THR A 295 -6.28 21.07 -0.28
N ASN A 296 -7.18 21.40 0.65
CA ASN A 296 -8.29 20.53 1.09
C ASN A 296 -9.13 19.90 -0.05
N ASN A 297 -9.46 20.66 -1.11
CA ASN A 297 -10.22 20.13 -2.26
C ASN A 297 -9.47 19.05 -3.06
N ASN A 298 -8.14 18.98 -2.95
CA ASN A 298 -7.32 17.97 -3.60
C ASN A 298 -7.28 16.66 -2.78
N ILE A 299 -7.56 16.70 -1.48
CA ILE A 299 -7.42 15.55 -0.58
C ILE A 299 -8.50 14.49 -0.84
N GLU A 300 -9.76 14.89 -1.04
CA GLU A 300 -10.86 13.95 -1.34
C GLU A 300 -10.62 13.17 -2.65
N HIS A 301 -10.21 13.89 -3.70
CA HIS A 301 -9.82 13.27 -4.97
C HIS A 301 -8.60 12.35 -4.83
N GLN A 302 -7.61 12.72 -4.00
CA GLN A 302 -6.46 11.88 -3.77
C GLN A 302 -6.78 10.62 -2.92
N GLY A 303 -7.79 10.68 -2.05
CA GLY A 303 -8.33 9.51 -1.35
C GLY A 303 -8.88 8.46 -2.31
N LEU A 304 -9.66 8.88 -3.31
CA LEU A 304 -10.14 7.99 -4.37
C LEU A 304 -8.98 7.45 -5.23
N GLN A 305 -7.98 8.27 -5.55
CA GLN A 305 -6.80 7.83 -6.30
C GLN A 305 -6.02 6.74 -5.56
N PHE A 306 -5.88 6.84 -4.23
CA PHE A 306 -5.25 5.79 -3.42
C PHE A 306 -5.99 4.46 -3.58
N VAL A 307 -7.32 4.45 -3.43
CA VAL A 307 -8.11 3.23 -3.57
C VAL A 307 -7.95 2.66 -4.99
N MET A 308 -8.13 3.48 -6.02
CA MET A 308 -8.14 3.03 -7.41
C MET A 308 -6.79 2.54 -7.93
N TYR A 309 -5.72 3.31 -7.70
CA TYR A 309 -4.41 3.06 -8.33
C TYR A 309 -3.44 2.31 -7.43
N THR A 310 -3.71 2.26 -6.11
CA THR A 310 -2.85 1.56 -5.15
C THR A 310 -3.56 0.34 -4.59
N LEU A 311 -4.61 0.55 -3.80
CA LEU A 311 -5.20 -0.49 -2.96
C LEU A 311 -5.81 -1.63 -3.78
N LEU A 312 -6.56 -1.34 -4.84
CA LEU A 312 -7.21 -2.36 -5.68
C LEU A 312 -6.22 -3.40 -6.23
N ALA A 313 -5.01 -3.01 -6.60
CA ALA A 313 -4.00 -3.94 -7.10
C ALA A 313 -3.53 -4.92 -6.01
N TRP A 314 -3.48 -4.48 -4.75
CA TRP A 314 -3.17 -5.36 -3.61
C TRP A 314 -4.33 -6.30 -3.31
N LEU A 315 -5.56 -5.77 -3.26
CA LEU A 315 -6.75 -6.57 -3.01
C LEU A 315 -6.95 -7.66 -4.07
N LYS A 316 -6.82 -7.33 -5.36
CA LYS A 316 -6.98 -8.31 -6.45
C LYS A 316 -5.95 -9.43 -6.40
N ARG A 317 -4.75 -9.18 -5.85
CA ARG A 317 -3.75 -10.25 -5.63
C ARG A 317 -4.20 -11.21 -4.53
N HIS A 318 -4.69 -10.68 -3.41
CA HIS A 318 -5.25 -11.49 -2.32
C HIS A 318 -6.47 -12.28 -2.79
N GLU A 319 -7.46 -11.61 -3.41
CA GLU A 319 -8.67 -12.25 -3.96
C GLU A 319 -8.31 -13.37 -4.94
N GLY A 320 -7.42 -13.09 -5.90
CA GLY A 320 -6.97 -14.07 -6.88
C GLY A 320 -6.30 -15.29 -6.24
N ALA A 321 -5.43 -15.07 -5.25
CA ALA A 321 -4.77 -16.15 -4.53
C ALA A 321 -5.74 -16.95 -3.65
N LEU A 322 -6.66 -16.29 -2.93
CA LEU A 322 -7.69 -16.94 -2.12
C LEU A 322 -8.61 -17.81 -2.99
N MET A 323 -9.08 -17.29 -4.12
CA MET A 323 -9.90 -18.06 -5.07
C MET A 323 -9.13 -19.24 -5.67
N ARG A 324 -7.84 -19.06 -5.97
CA ARG A 324 -6.97 -20.13 -6.52
C ARG A 324 -6.77 -21.26 -5.51
N ASP A 325 -6.64 -20.95 -4.23
CA ASP A 325 -6.16 -21.90 -3.22
C ASP A 325 -7.28 -22.50 -2.36
N LEU A 326 -8.36 -21.74 -2.12
CA LEU A 326 -9.45 -22.13 -1.23
C LEU A 326 -10.68 -22.70 -1.96
N LEU A 327 -10.93 -22.27 -3.20
CA LEU A 327 -12.06 -22.74 -3.99
C LEU A 327 -11.65 -23.83 -4.97
N LEU A 328 -12.50 -24.85 -5.10
CA LEU A 328 -12.32 -25.89 -6.10
C LEU A 328 -12.50 -25.32 -7.51
N PRO A 329 -11.82 -25.86 -8.54
CA PRO A 329 -12.01 -25.41 -9.93
C PRO A 329 -13.47 -25.41 -10.40
N SER A 330 -14.28 -26.38 -9.93
CA SER A 330 -15.71 -26.47 -10.22
C SER A 330 -16.55 -25.37 -9.57
N GLU A 331 -16.11 -24.82 -8.44
CA GLU A 331 -16.86 -23.82 -7.67
C GLU A 331 -16.64 -22.40 -8.22
N ARG A 332 -15.51 -22.13 -8.88
CA ARG A 332 -15.09 -20.78 -9.32
C ARG A 332 -15.99 -20.14 -10.36
N GLY A 333 -16.84 -20.93 -11.04
CA GLY A 333 -17.86 -20.40 -11.95
C GLY A 333 -18.99 -19.69 -11.21
N GLU A 334 -19.37 -20.21 -10.05
CA GLU A 334 -20.51 -19.74 -9.26
C GLU A 334 -20.09 -18.90 -8.05
N LEU A 335 -18.97 -19.23 -7.42
CA LEU A 335 -18.45 -18.62 -6.21
C LEU A 335 -17.22 -17.75 -6.50
N TYR A 336 -17.12 -16.62 -5.81
CA TYR A 336 -15.94 -15.75 -5.86
C TYR A 336 -15.72 -15.03 -4.53
N ILE A 337 -14.46 -14.72 -4.23
CA ILE A 337 -14.05 -14.02 -3.02
C ILE A 337 -13.72 -12.57 -3.38
N GLU A 338 -14.25 -11.61 -2.63
CA GLU A 338 -14.04 -10.18 -2.88
C GLU A 338 -13.93 -9.39 -1.58
N PHE A 339 -13.03 -8.41 -1.56
CA PHE A 339 -12.97 -7.39 -0.51
C PHE A 339 -13.93 -6.25 -0.83
N ASN A 340 -14.78 -5.92 0.14
CA ASN A 340 -15.78 -4.88 -0.05
C ASN A 340 -15.20 -3.46 0.12
N VAL A 341 -14.74 -2.88 -0.99
CA VAL A 341 -14.20 -1.50 -1.04
C VAL A 341 -15.26 -0.40 -1.00
N SER A 342 -16.56 -0.73 -1.05
CA SER A 342 -17.63 0.27 -1.13
C SER A 342 -17.63 1.21 0.08
N GLY A 343 -17.21 0.73 1.26
CA GLY A 343 -17.07 1.56 2.46
C GLY A 343 -16.08 2.72 2.29
N LEU A 344 -14.96 2.50 1.59
CA LEU A 344 -13.95 3.52 1.34
C LEU A 344 -14.37 4.50 0.24
N LEU A 345 -15.06 4.00 -0.79
CA LEU A 345 -15.56 4.83 -1.90
C LEU A 345 -16.77 5.69 -1.49
N ARG A 346 -17.39 5.44 -0.34
CA ARG A 346 -18.47 6.26 0.23
C ARG A 346 -18.00 7.62 0.77
N GLY A 347 -16.71 7.95 0.75
CA GLY A 347 -16.21 9.24 1.24
C GLY A 347 -16.90 10.46 0.62
N ASP A 348 -17.39 10.35 -0.62
CA ASP A 348 -18.16 11.38 -1.31
C ASP A 348 -19.55 10.88 -1.74
N GLN A 349 -20.42 10.65 -0.76
CA GLN A 349 -21.82 10.28 -1.02
C GLN A 349 -22.56 11.33 -1.84
N LYS A 350 -22.16 12.60 -1.72
CA LYS A 350 -22.82 13.72 -2.39
C LYS A 350 -22.62 13.63 -3.90
N SER A 351 -21.37 13.64 -4.40
CA SER A 351 -21.17 13.56 -5.85
C SER A 351 -21.63 12.23 -6.44
N ARG A 352 -21.60 11.15 -5.66
CA ARG A 352 -22.16 9.86 -6.09
C ARG A 352 -23.67 9.89 -6.26
N TYR A 353 -24.42 10.43 -5.29
CA TYR A 353 -25.87 10.58 -5.40
C TYR A 353 -26.26 11.62 -6.45
N GLU A 354 -25.48 12.69 -6.61
CA GLU A 354 -25.63 13.65 -7.72
C GLU A 354 -25.44 12.96 -9.08
N SER A 355 -24.44 12.07 -9.22
CA SER A 355 -24.24 11.28 -10.44
C SER A 355 -25.43 10.37 -10.75
N TYR A 356 -25.98 9.68 -9.74
CA TYR A 356 -27.19 8.86 -9.93
C TYR A 356 -28.43 9.70 -10.25
N ALA A 357 -28.57 10.87 -9.63
CA ALA A 357 -29.64 11.81 -9.95
C ALA A 357 -29.55 12.27 -11.41
N LEU A 358 -28.35 12.64 -11.87
CA LEU A 358 -28.09 12.99 -13.27
C LEU A 358 -28.40 11.83 -14.21
N GLY A 359 -27.95 10.61 -13.89
CA GLY A 359 -28.17 9.46 -14.75
C GLY A 359 -29.64 9.07 -14.89
N ARG A 360 -30.40 9.22 -13.80
CA ARG A 360 -31.85 9.00 -13.80
C ARG A 360 -32.62 10.15 -14.44
N GLN A 361 -32.14 11.39 -14.30
CA GLN A 361 -32.69 12.55 -14.98
C GLN A 361 -32.56 12.41 -16.49
N TRP A 362 -31.39 11.99 -16.99
CA TRP A 362 -31.13 11.78 -18.42
C TRP A 362 -31.65 10.46 -18.98
N GLY A 363 -32.17 9.57 -18.13
CA GLY A 363 -32.91 8.40 -18.59
C GLY A 363 -32.10 7.16 -18.93
N TRP A 364 -30.79 7.16 -18.71
CA TRP A 364 -29.95 5.99 -18.99
C TRP A 364 -29.70 5.11 -17.76
N LEU A 365 -30.10 5.56 -16.56
CA LEU A 365 -30.14 4.74 -15.35
C LEU A 365 -31.57 4.58 -14.82
N SER A 366 -31.99 3.33 -14.62
CA SER A 366 -33.20 2.98 -13.87
C SER A 366 -32.91 2.87 -12.37
N VAL A 367 -33.96 2.74 -11.55
CA VAL A 367 -33.81 2.54 -10.10
C VAL A 367 -33.10 1.22 -9.80
N ASN A 368 -33.42 0.17 -10.55
CA ASN A 368 -32.79 -1.14 -10.36
C ASN A 368 -31.34 -1.17 -10.86
N ASP A 369 -30.97 -0.35 -11.85
CA ASP A 369 -29.55 -0.20 -12.24
C ASP A 369 -28.73 0.41 -11.11
N ILE A 370 -29.22 1.49 -10.50
CA ILE A 370 -28.57 2.13 -9.35
C ILE A 370 -28.50 1.15 -8.19
N ARG A 371 -29.59 0.43 -7.88
CA ARG A 371 -29.60 -0.57 -6.81
C ARG A 371 -28.63 -1.71 -7.08
N ARG A 372 -28.48 -2.15 -8.33
CA ARG A 372 -27.47 -3.15 -8.72
C ARG A 372 -26.04 -2.62 -8.50
N MET A 373 -25.75 -1.37 -8.86
CA MET A 373 -24.46 -0.73 -8.58
C MET A 373 -24.19 -0.58 -7.07
N GLU A 374 -25.25 -0.39 -6.28
CA GLU A 374 -25.23 -0.33 -4.82
C GLU A 374 -25.23 -1.70 -4.14
N ASN A 375 -25.31 -2.79 -4.91
CA ASN A 375 -25.51 -4.16 -4.40
C ASN A 375 -26.76 -4.30 -3.51
N LEU A 376 -27.81 -3.54 -3.79
CA LEU A 376 -29.11 -3.63 -3.17
C LEU A 376 -30.04 -4.51 -4.00
N PRO A 377 -30.96 -5.27 -3.37
CA PRO A 377 -31.91 -6.11 -4.08
C PRO A 377 -32.83 -5.25 -4.96
N PRO A 378 -33.21 -5.71 -6.17
CA PRO A 378 -34.10 -4.96 -7.06
C PRO A 378 -35.48 -4.78 -6.42
N ILE A 379 -36.19 -3.73 -6.83
CA ILE A 379 -37.58 -3.47 -6.43
C ILE A 379 -38.52 -3.62 -7.62
N GLN A 380 -39.77 -4.00 -7.33
CA GLN A 380 -40.79 -4.12 -8.35
C GLN A 380 -41.07 -2.75 -9.01
N GLY A 381 -41.07 -2.71 -10.34
CA GLY A 381 -41.25 -1.47 -11.10
C GLY A 381 -40.03 -0.53 -11.13
N GLY A 382 -38.86 -1.01 -10.68
CA GLY A 382 -37.61 -0.26 -10.66
C GLY A 382 -36.88 -0.17 -12.01
N ASP A 383 -37.24 -0.99 -13.00
CA ASP A 383 -36.62 -1.04 -14.34
C ASP A 383 -37.19 -0.01 -15.34
N LYS A 384 -37.66 1.14 -14.82
CA LYS A 384 -38.22 2.22 -15.64
C LYS A 384 -37.14 3.25 -15.98
N TYR A 385 -36.91 3.46 -17.27
CA TYR A 385 -36.08 4.52 -17.81
C TYR A 385 -36.94 5.76 -18.09
N LEU A 386 -36.50 6.93 -17.65
CA LEU A 386 -37.25 8.19 -17.76
C LEU A 386 -36.74 8.98 -18.95
N THR A 387 -37.60 9.50 -19.82
CA THR A 387 -37.17 10.43 -20.87
C THR A 387 -37.42 11.87 -20.40
N PRO A 388 -36.42 12.77 -20.42
CA PRO A 388 -36.64 14.19 -20.14
C PRO A 388 -37.70 14.78 -21.09
N LEU A 389 -38.72 15.43 -20.54
CA LEU A 389 -39.80 16.07 -21.31
C LEU A 389 -39.32 17.18 -22.27
N ASN A 390 -38.12 17.73 -22.02
CA ASN A 390 -37.50 18.81 -22.80
C ASN A 390 -36.59 18.33 -23.94
N MET A 391 -36.39 17.02 -24.10
CA MET A 391 -35.55 16.41 -25.13
C MET A 391 -36.41 15.95 -26.32
N VAL A 392 -37.08 16.89 -26.99
CA VAL A 392 -37.80 16.63 -28.24
C VAL A 392 -36.86 16.88 -29.41
N ASP A 393 -36.81 15.96 -30.38
CA ASP A 393 -36.05 16.17 -31.61
C ASP A 393 -36.54 17.46 -32.31
N SER A 394 -35.62 18.35 -32.69
CA SER A 394 -35.97 19.60 -33.40
C SER A 394 -36.67 19.35 -34.74
N THR A 395 -36.53 18.16 -35.32
CA THR A 395 -37.30 17.75 -36.52
C THR A 395 -38.74 17.35 -36.20
N ASN A 396 -39.05 17.05 -34.95
CA ASN A 396 -40.39 16.70 -34.44
C ASN A 396 -41.05 17.83 -33.64
N LEU A 397 -40.51 19.05 -33.68
CA LEU A 397 -41.32 20.24 -33.39
C LEU A 397 -42.50 20.20 -34.36
N LEU A 398 -43.68 19.88 -33.83
CA LEU A 398 -44.93 19.76 -34.59
C LEU A 398 -44.95 20.85 -35.66
N PRO A 399 -45.07 20.52 -36.97
CA PRO A 399 -45.32 21.54 -37.96
C PRO A 399 -46.59 22.22 -37.49
N GLY A 400 -46.49 23.48 -37.06
CA GLY A 400 -47.67 24.28 -36.77
C GLY A 400 -48.65 24.05 -37.92
N LYS A 401 -49.88 23.64 -37.62
CA LYS A 401 -50.87 23.30 -38.67
C LYS A 401 -51.01 24.52 -39.58
N ASN A 402 -50.25 24.57 -40.67
CA ASN A 402 -50.12 25.75 -41.52
C ASN A 402 -51.35 25.96 -42.43
N LYS A 403 -52.43 25.20 -42.20
CA LYS A 403 -53.75 25.45 -42.77
C LYS A 403 -54.82 25.10 -41.73
N PRO A 404 -55.58 26.07 -41.19
CA PRO A 404 -56.70 25.80 -40.30
C PRO A 404 -57.77 24.99 -41.04
N THR A 405 -58.34 24.01 -40.35
CA THR A 405 -59.44 23.18 -40.87
C THR A 405 -60.69 24.05 -41.05
N ALA A 406 -61.61 23.71 -41.98
CA ALA A 406 -62.80 24.52 -42.25
C ALA A 406 -63.64 24.83 -40.98
N GLN A 407 -63.70 23.90 -40.03
CA GLN A 407 -64.35 24.10 -38.72
C GLN A 407 -63.61 25.11 -37.82
N GLN A 408 -62.28 25.11 -37.85
CA GLN A 408 -61.46 26.05 -37.07
C GLN A 408 -61.51 27.46 -37.69
N MET A 409 -61.66 27.58 -39.00
CA MET A 409 -61.94 28.86 -39.66
C MET A 409 -63.31 29.42 -39.30
N LEU A 410 -64.33 28.56 -39.16
CA LEU A 410 -65.67 28.96 -38.69
C LEU A 410 -65.64 29.42 -37.22
N GLU A 411 -64.90 28.74 -36.35
CA GLU A 411 -64.71 29.18 -34.96
C GLU A 411 -63.90 30.49 -34.87
N ILE A 412 -62.87 30.66 -35.69
CA ILE A 412 -62.11 31.92 -35.75
C ILE A 412 -62.99 33.07 -36.27
N LYS A 413 -63.81 32.85 -37.30
CA LYS A 413 -64.77 33.86 -37.78
C LYS A 413 -65.82 34.21 -36.73
N ALA A 414 -66.33 33.22 -36.00
CA ALA A 414 -67.27 33.44 -34.90
C ALA A 414 -66.65 34.25 -33.75
N ILE A 415 -65.34 34.09 -33.48
CA ILE A 415 -64.61 34.86 -32.48
C ILE A 415 -64.27 36.28 -32.98
N LEU A 416 -64.01 36.46 -34.28
CA LEU A 416 -63.65 37.75 -34.89
C LEU A 416 -64.86 38.63 -35.25
N GLY A 417 -66.10 38.12 -35.15
CA GLY A 417 -67.31 38.90 -35.31
C GLY A 417 -67.60 39.37 -36.75
N GLU A 418 -67.05 38.69 -37.74
CA GLU A 418 -67.38 38.92 -39.16
C GLU A 418 -68.45 37.90 -39.58
N GLU A 419 -69.70 38.36 -39.78
CA GLU A 419 -70.79 37.54 -40.35
C GLU A 419 -70.52 37.10 -41.80
#